data_AF-A0A1S3HJ70-F1
#
_entry.id   AF-A0A1S3HJ70-F1
#
_cell.length_a   1.000
_cell.length_b   1.000
_cell.length_c   1.000
_cell.angle_alpha   90.00
_cell.angle_beta   90.00
_cell.angle_gamma   90.00
#
_symmetry.space_group_name_H-M   'P 1'
#
loop_
_entity.id
_entity.type
_entity.pdbx_description
1 polymer ?
#
loop_
_entity_poly.entity_id
_entity_poly.type
_entity_poly.pdbx_seq_one_letter_code
_entity_poly.pdbx_strand_id
1 'polypeptide(L)'
;MYSRVPPPTKDDLRCDVFNNASEDNGPKANNGDDKVSAPEVNKKNHDTSDSTERPKNISQQAWEKFQALRKRREDMSRKSTEKRIRDLQKNVLQKVSAEIQHPEDINIMRKHNVRIPGRPNQETGNTEKKKRKHSSTEEYQILGRTASCSEQEEWQNIKQYLGASDHLKGTDLGKHAPKTKLEDIDLCVKQGDFETAEKLSDKLANREFGKKIADAIDAKKFVEAKKEGEESAVSRKKKKLHWVFQPKQKWETKSNM
;
A
#
# COMPACT_ATOMS: atom_id res chain seq x y z
N MET A 1 9.57 54.48 41.79
CA MET A 1 8.85 53.20 41.63
C MET A 1 8.26 53.16 40.24
N TYR A 2 8.80 52.34 39.34
CA TYR A 2 8.13 51.96 38.09
C TYR A 2 8.39 50.47 37.88
N SER A 3 7.36 49.67 38.11
CA SER A 3 7.35 48.22 37.95
C SER A 3 7.27 47.85 36.48
N ARG A 4 8.15 46.94 36.03
CA ARG A 4 8.12 46.33 34.70
C ARG A 4 6.95 45.34 34.61
N VAL A 5 6.11 45.51 33.59
CA VAL A 5 5.11 44.51 33.19
C VAL A 5 5.76 43.51 32.22
N PRO A 6 5.66 42.19 32.44
CA PRO A 6 6.17 41.19 31.50
C PRO A 6 5.21 40.95 30.32
N PRO A 7 5.71 40.56 29.13
CA PRO A 7 4.86 40.28 27.96
C PRO A 7 4.16 38.91 28.04
N PRO A 8 2.99 38.75 27.38
CA PRO A 8 2.12 37.58 27.50
C PRO A 8 2.66 36.33 26.78
N THR A 9 2.34 35.16 27.34
CA THR A 9 2.63 33.81 26.84
C THR A 9 1.55 33.30 25.88
N LYS A 10 1.92 32.34 25.01
CA LYS A 10 1.21 31.92 23.79
C LYS A 10 -0.03 31.01 23.97
N ASP A 11 -0.74 31.10 25.09
CA ASP A 11 -1.88 30.20 25.36
C ASP A 11 -3.27 30.83 25.13
N ASP A 12 -3.33 32.03 24.53
CA ASP A 12 -4.59 32.71 24.21
C ASP A 12 -4.96 32.59 22.73
N LEU A 13 -5.39 31.41 22.27
CA LEU A 13 -6.28 31.30 21.10
C LEU A 13 -7.18 30.07 21.24
N ARG A 14 -8.33 30.28 21.90
CA ARG A 14 -9.52 29.43 21.80
C ARG A 14 -10.59 30.16 20.99
N CYS A 15 -11.24 29.36 20.14
CA CYS A 15 -12.54 29.48 19.44
C CYS A 15 -12.78 30.61 18.44
N ASP A 16 -13.13 30.19 17.20
CA ASP A 16 -14.41 30.45 16.53
C ASP A 16 -14.60 29.32 15.49
N VAL A 17 -15.49 28.34 15.69
CA VAL A 17 -16.94 28.37 15.40
C VAL A 17 -17.23 28.82 13.97
N PHE A 18 -17.43 27.86 13.06
CA PHE A 18 -18.38 28.02 11.96
C PHE A 18 -19.12 26.71 11.74
N ASN A 19 -20.41 26.74 12.12
CA ASN A 19 -21.43 25.78 11.76
C ASN A 19 -21.65 25.80 10.25
N ASN A 20 -21.92 24.63 9.66
CA ASN A 20 -23.05 24.50 8.73
C ASN A 20 -23.50 23.03 8.73
N ALA A 21 -24.72 22.84 9.23
CA ALA A 21 -25.42 21.57 9.24
C ALA A 21 -26.17 21.36 7.92
N SER A 22 -26.18 20.10 7.51
CA SER A 22 -27.28 19.33 6.89
C SER A 22 -27.90 19.79 5.57
N GLU A 23 -27.93 18.87 4.60
CA GLU A 23 -29.22 18.28 4.19
C GLU A 23 -29.04 16.86 3.62
N ASP A 24 -29.89 15.99 4.15
CA ASP A 24 -30.15 14.60 3.83
C ASP A 24 -31.12 14.54 2.64
N ASN A 25 -31.00 13.54 1.74
CA ASN A 25 -32.09 13.02 0.90
C ASN A 25 -31.59 11.94 -0.08
N GLY A 26 -31.96 10.68 0.17
CA GLY A 26 -32.46 9.78 -0.89
C GLY A 26 -33.96 9.56 -0.67
N PRO A 27 -34.73 8.77 -1.50
CA PRO A 27 -34.30 7.88 -2.58
C PRO A 27 -35.26 7.78 -3.82
N LYS A 28 -34.90 6.89 -4.78
CA LYS A 28 -35.75 6.12 -5.75
C LYS A 28 -36.39 6.77 -7.01
N ALA A 29 -35.96 6.21 -8.16
CA ALA A 29 -36.70 5.57 -9.26
C ALA A 29 -37.87 6.25 -10.04
N ASN A 30 -37.67 6.22 -11.37
CA ASN A 30 -38.59 5.98 -12.50
C ASN A 30 -39.31 7.14 -13.23
N ASN A 31 -38.97 7.21 -14.53
CA ASN A 31 -39.78 7.37 -15.76
C ASN A 31 -40.50 8.69 -16.07
N GLY A 32 -40.30 9.15 -17.31
CA GLY A 32 -41.29 9.88 -18.09
C GLY A 32 -40.86 11.25 -18.61
N ASP A 33 -40.30 11.25 -19.83
CA ASP A 33 -40.46 12.23 -20.92
C ASP A 33 -40.80 13.69 -20.59
N ASP A 34 -39.91 14.63 -20.92
CA ASP A 34 -40.13 15.51 -22.09
C ASP A 34 -38.91 16.40 -22.43
N LYS A 35 -38.78 16.64 -23.73
CA LYS A 35 -37.68 17.31 -24.44
C LYS A 35 -37.47 18.77 -24.00
N VAL A 36 -36.22 19.25 -24.05
CA VAL A 36 -35.78 20.45 -24.81
C VAL A 36 -34.25 20.59 -24.73
N SER A 37 -33.67 20.94 -25.88
CA SER A 37 -32.26 20.93 -26.29
C SER A 37 -31.25 21.73 -25.47
N ALA A 38 -30.04 21.18 -25.30
CA ALA A 38 -28.76 21.89 -25.18
C ALA A 38 -27.61 20.99 -25.71
N PRO A 39 -26.51 21.58 -26.25
CA PRO A 39 -25.73 20.96 -27.32
C PRO A 39 -24.78 19.85 -26.86
N GLU A 40 -24.80 18.77 -27.63
CA GLU A 40 -24.00 17.56 -27.47
C GLU A 40 -22.51 17.82 -27.77
N VAL A 41 -21.67 17.71 -26.72
CA VAL A 41 -20.22 17.63 -26.84
C VAL A 41 -19.88 16.29 -27.50
N ASN A 42 -19.83 16.32 -28.83
CA ASN A 42 -19.44 15.19 -29.64
C ASN A 42 -17.94 14.91 -29.43
N LYS A 43 -17.62 13.93 -28.59
CA LYS A 43 -16.29 13.30 -28.55
C LYS A 43 -16.04 12.64 -29.91
N LYS A 44 -15.45 13.41 -30.83
CA LYS A 44 -14.82 12.85 -32.01
C LYS A 44 -13.66 11.97 -31.55
N ASN A 45 -13.87 10.66 -31.60
CA ASN A 45 -12.78 9.70 -31.73
C ASN A 45 -11.94 10.14 -32.94
N HIS A 46 -10.75 10.66 -32.67
CA HIS A 46 -9.78 10.91 -33.72
C HIS A 46 -9.13 9.57 -34.05
N ASP A 47 -9.84 8.74 -34.82
CA ASP A 47 -9.19 7.70 -35.60
C ASP A 47 -8.28 8.41 -36.60
N THR A 48 -7.01 8.61 -36.23
CA THR A 48 -5.94 8.83 -37.21
C THR A 48 -5.85 7.53 -38.02
N SER A 49 -6.70 7.40 -39.03
CA SER A 49 -6.47 6.44 -40.10
C SER A 49 -5.11 6.79 -40.70
N ASP A 50 -4.15 5.91 -40.47
CA ASP A 50 -2.82 5.93 -41.04
C ASP A 50 -2.93 5.80 -42.56
N SER A 51 -3.13 6.92 -43.26
CA SER A 51 -3.11 6.95 -44.71
C SER A 51 -1.69 6.63 -45.18
N THR A 52 -1.47 5.36 -45.50
CA THR A 52 -0.23 4.80 -46.07
C THR A 52 0.04 5.27 -47.51
N GLU A 53 -0.85 6.09 -48.08
CA GLU A 53 -0.77 6.58 -49.44
C GLU A 53 0.14 7.80 -49.59
N ARG A 54 0.88 7.84 -50.71
CA ARG A 54 1.77 8.95 -51.06
C ARG A 54 0.97 10.23 -51.36
N PRO A 55 1.25 11.36 -50.69
CA PRO A 55 0.62 12.64 -51.02
C PRO A 55 1.03 13.11 -52.42
N LYS A 56 0.04 13.58 -53.21
CA LYS A 56 0.22 13.99 -54.61
C LYS A 56 1.24 15.12 -54.83
N ASN A 57 1.51 15.91 -53.79
CA ASN A 57 2.37 17.10 -53.83
C ASN A 57 3.82 16.85 -53.40
N ILE A 58 4.21 15.59 -53.13
CA ILE A 58 5.54 15.25 -52.61
C ILE A 58 6.27 14.35 -53.61
N SER A 59 7.54 14.63 -53.89
CA SER A 59 8.36 13.79 -54.76
C SER A 59 8.51 12.37 -54.19
N GLN A 60 8.64 11.37 -55.05
CA GLN A 60 8.75 9.97 -54.62
C GLN A 60 9.92 9.76 -53.64
N GLN A 61 11.08 10.34 -53.95
CA GLN A 61 12.26 10.27 -53.09
C GLN A 61 12.05 10.91 -51.71
N ALA A 62 11.33 12.04 -51.64
CA ALA A 62 11.03 12.70 -50.37
C ALA A 62 10.04 11.87 -49.53
N TRP A 63 9.07 11.23 -50.17
CA TRP A 63 8.12 10.34 -49.50
C TRP A 63 8.78 9.06 -48.97
N GLU A 64 9.65 8.43 -49.77
CA GLU A 64 10.42 7.25 -49.35
C GLU A 64 11.34 7.59 -48.16
N LYS A 65 12.01 8.75 -48.21
CA LYS A 65 12.85 9.23 -47.10
C LYS A 65 12.02 9.49 -45.84
N PHE A 66 10.81 10.04 -45.97
CA PHE A 66 9.90 10.26 -44.86
C PHE A 66 9.44 8.93 -44.23
N GLN A 67 9.07 7.95 -45.04
CA GLN A 67 8.70 6.62 -44.56
C GLN A 67 9.87 5.91 -43.88
N ALA A 68 11.09 6.01 -44.44
CA ALA A 68 12.29 5.48 -43.80
C ALA A 68 12.58 6.15 -42.44
N LEU A 69 12.41 7.46 -42.33
CA LEU A 69 12.54 8.22 -41.08
C LEU A 69 11.48 7.82 -40.05
N ARG A 70 10.23 7.67 -40.48
CA ARG A 70 9.11 7.23 -39.63
C ARG A 70 9.38 5.84 -39.07
N LYS A 71 9.70 4.87 -39.94
CA LYS A 71 10.08 3.51 -39.56
C LYS A 71 11.25 3.50 -38.58
N ARG A 72 12.30 4.31 -38.83
CA ARG A 72 13.45 4.43 -37.92
C ARG A 72 13.05 4.98 -36.54
N ARG A 73 12.13 5.95 -36.47
CA ARG A 73 11.63 6.51 -35.22
C ARG A 73 10.81 5.49 -34.43
N GLU A 74 9.92 4.78 -35.10
CA GLU A 74 9.12 3.69 -34.52
C GLU A 74 10.04 2.57 -34.01
N ASP A 75 11.03 2.15 -34.79
CA ASP A 75 12.03 1.15 -34.38
C ASP A 75 12.84 1.61 -33.15
N MET A 76 13.25 2.89 -33.09
CA MET A 76 13.95 3.42 -31.91
C MET A 76 13.04 3.49 -30.69
N SER A 77 11.79 3.92 -30.86
CA SER A 77 10.79 3.97 -29.79
C SER A 77 10.53 2.56 -29.25
N ARG A 78 10.30 1.60 -30.15
CA ARG A 78 10.08 0.19 -29.83
C ARG A 78 11.30 -0.44 -29.14
N LYS A 79 12.51 -0.22 -29.64
CA LYS A 79 13.75 -0.71 -29.01
C LYS A 79 13.94 -0.11 -27.62
N SER A 80 13.59 1.16 -27.42
CA SER A 80 13.65 1.82 -26.12
C SER A 80 12.65 1.23 -25.13
N THR A 81 11.40 1.05 -25.53
CA THR A 81 10.36 0.44 -24.69
C THR A 81 10.64 -1.03 -24.40
N GLU A 82 11.10 -1.80 -25.38
CA GLU A 82 11.48 -3.20 -25.20
C GLU A 82 12.68 -3.38 -24.27
N LYS A 83 13.67 -2.47 -24.32
CA LYS A 83 14.76 -2.45 -23.35
C LYS A 83 14.24 -2.15 -21.95
N ARG A 84 13.42 -1.10 -21.81
CA ARG A 84 12.80 -0.74 -20.54
C ARG A 84 11.96 -1.89 -19.95
N ILE A 85 11.17 -2.57 -20.77
CA ILE A 85 10.36 -3.72 -20.36
C ILE A 85 11.25 -4.87 -19.90
N ARG A 86 12.32 -5.20 -20.65
CA ARG A 86 13.28 -6.24 -20.25
C ARG A 86 13.98 -5.92 -18.94
N ASP A 87 14.37 -4.67 -18.73
CA ASP A 87 15.05 -4.25 -17.50
C ASP A 87 14.10 -4.30 -16.31
N LEU A 88 12.83 -3.91 -16.49
CA LEU A 88 11.78 -4.07 -15.47
C LEU A 88 11.54 -5.54 -15.15
N GLN A 89 11.39 -6.40 -16.15
CA GLN A 89 11.21 -7.84 -15.95
C GLN A 89 12.39 -8.47 -15.21
N LYS A 90 13.63 -8.10 -15.56
CA LYS A 90 14.83 -8.56 -14.85
C LYS A 90 14.83 -8.10 -13.39
N ASN A 91 14.50 -6.84 -13.13
CA ASN A 91 14.47 -6.28 -11.78
C ASN A 91 13.40 -6.98 -10.91
N VAL A 92 12.19 -7.14 -11.45
CA VAL A 92 11.10 -7.87 -10.79
C VAL A 92 11.50 -9.32 -10.52
N LEU A 93 12.05 -10.02 -11.52
CA LEU A 93 12.48 -11.40 -11.36
C LEU A 93 13.60 -11.54 -10.33
N GLN A 94 14.54 -10.58 -10.29
CA GLN A 94 15.62 -10.55 -9.30
C GLN A 94 15.07 -10.34 -7.88
N LYS A 95 14.12 -9.42 -7.68
CA LYS A 95 13.45 -9.19 -6.39
C LYS A 95 12.71 -10.44 -5.91
N VAL A 96 11.86 -11.00 -6.77
CA VAL A 96 11.12 -12.24 -6.48
C VAL A 96 12.08 -13.38 -6.15
N SER A 97 13.18 -13.52 -6.90
CA SER A 97 14.19 -14.55 -6.62
C SER A 97 14.96 -14.35 -5.31
N ALA A 98 15.10 -13.11 -4.84
CA ALA A 98 15.77 -12.78 -3.58
C ALA A 98 14.85 -13.01 -2.36
N GLU A 99 13.54 -12.90 -2.56
CA GLU A 99 12.52 -13.16 -1.54
C GLU A 99 12.22 -14.67 -1.39
N ILE A 100 12.31 -15.44 -2.48
CA ILE A 100 12.18 -16.91 -2.44
C ILE A 100 13.49 -17.52 -1.88
N GLN A 101 13.66 -17.46 -0.56
CA GLN A 101 14.80 -18.05 0.15
C GLN A 101 14.48 -19.40 0.76
N HIS A 102 13.20 -19.71 0.97
CA HIS A 102 12.79 -20.93 1.67
C HIS A 102 12.96 -22.19 0.79
N PRO A 103 13.58 -23.27 1.30
CA PRO A 103 13.83 -24.49 0.53
C PRO A 103 12.53 -25.20 0.09
N GLU A 104 11.43 -25.03 0.82
CA GLU A 104 10.14 -25.62 0.44
C GLU A 104 9.51 -24.92 -0.77
N ASP A 105 9.58 -23.59 -0.86
CA ASP A 105 9.06 -22.82 -2.00
C ASP A 105 9.80 -23.21 -3.29
N ILE A 106 11.11 -23.40 -3.19
CA ILE A 106 11.95 -23.89 -4.29
C ILE A 106 11.50 -25.28 -4.74
N ASN A 107 11.17 -26.17 -3.80
CA ASN A 107 10.68 -27.51 -4.11
C ASN A 107 9.26 -27.51 -4.71
N ILE A 108 8.37 -26.63 -4.23
CA ILE A 108 7.02 -26.45 -4.79
C ILE A 108 7.11 -25.89 -6.21
N MET A 109 7.92 -24.86 -6.45
CA MET A 109 8.17 -24.32 -7.78
C MET A 109 8.75 -25.37 -8.73
N ARG A 110 9.65 -26.24 -8.25
CA ARG A 110 10.21 -27.35 -9.04
C ARG A 110 9.15 -28.40 -9.40
N LYS A 111 8.25 -28.76 -8.47
CA LYS A 111 7.12 -29.67 -8.71
C LYS A 111 6.16 -29.12 -9.77
N HIS A 112 6.03 -27.80 -9.86
CA HIS A 112 5.18 -27.11 -10.85
C HIS A 112 5.97 -26.61 -12.09
N ASN A 113 7.16 -27.15 -12.34
CA ASN A 113 8.00 -26.84 -13.52
C ASN A 113 8.40 -25.36 -13.69
N VAL A 114 8.35 -24.54 -12.64
CA VAL A 114 8.76 -23.14 -12.69
C VAL A 114 10.28 -23.04 -12.49
N ARG A 115 11.00 -22.63 -13.54
CA ARG A 115 12.47 -22.53 -13.52
C ARG A 115 12.94 -21.10 -13.24
N ILE A 116 13.69 -20.91 -12.17
CA ILE A 116 14.36 -19.65 -11.85
C ILE A 116 15.69 -19.58 -12.64
N PRO A 117 15.87 -18.62 -13.56
CA PRO A 117 17.12 -18.47 -14.30
C PRO A 117 18.24 -17.98 -13.37
N GLY A 118 19.42 -18.61 -13.44
CA GLY A 118 20.63 -18.19 -12.69
C GLY A 118 21.03 -19.07 -11.49
N ARG A 119 20.25 -20.10 -11.12
CA ARG A 119 20.70 -21.13 -10.16
C ARG A 119 21.30 -22.35 -10.88
N PRO A 120 22.54 -22.77 -10.58
CA PRO A 120 23.07 -24.02 -11.10
C PRO A 120 22.26 -25.20 -10.54
N ASN A 121 21.95 -26.14 -11.43
CA ASN A 121 21.21 -27.35 -11.11
C ASN A 121 22.09 -28.20 -10.20
N GLN A 122 21.77 -28.29 -8.91
CA GLN A 122 22.34 -29.37 -8.10
C GLN A 122 21.64 -30.66 -8.54
N GLU A 123 22.30 -31.36 -9.45
CA GLU A 123 21.88 -32.66 -9.96
C GLU A 123 21.82 -33.66 -8.80
N THR A 124 20.64 -33.88 -8.25
CA THR A 124 20.34 -35.13 -7.53
C THR A 124 19.61 -36.05 -8.50
N GLY A 125 20.30 -37.07 -9.02
CA GLY A 125 19.60 -38.15 -9.70
C GLY A 125 20.44 -39.02 -10.61
N ASN A 126 21.27 -39.89 -10.04
CA ASN A 126 21.38 -41.25 -10.57
C ASN A 126 21.21 -42.24 -9.42
N THR A 127 20.05 -42.90 -9.37
CA THR A 127 19.90 -44.37 -9.24
C THR A 127 18.47 -44.71 -8.83
N GLU A 128 17.82 -45.46 -9.70
CA GLU A 128 16.59 -46.21 -9.42
C GLU A 128 16.79 -47.16 -8.24
N LYS A 129 15.76 -47.31 -7.38
CA LYS A 129 15.31 -48.60 -6.83
C LYS A 129 14.02 -48.49 -6.00
N LYS A 130 12.96 -49.08 -6.58
CA LYS A 130 11.97 -50.02 -6.00
C LYS A 130 11.35 -49.79 -4.60
N LYS A 131 10.00 -49.77 -4.61
CA LYS A 131 9.03 -50.49 -3.72
C LYS A 131 8.97 -49.99 -2.25
N ARG A 132 7.82 -49.70 -1.60
CA ARG A 132 6.52 -50.40 -1.48
C ARG A 132 5.52 -49.52 -0.69
N LYS A 133 4.22 -49.81 -0.84
CA LYS A 133 3.07 -49.24 -0.09
C LYS A 133 3.18 -49.43 1.44
N HIS A 134 2.75 -48.42 2.21
CA HIS A 134 2.08 -48.49 3.54
C HIS A 134 1.25 -47.19 3.69
N SER A 135 -0.10 -47.26 3.69
CA SER A 135 -1.00 -47.08 4.86
C SER A 135 -0.68 -45.82 5.69
N SER A 136 -1.44 -44.74 5.53
CA SER A 136 -2.68 -44.41 6.26
C SER A 136 -2.40 -43.46 7.44
N THR A 137 -2.92 -42.24 7.31
CA THR A 137 -3.29 -41.34 8.42
C THR A 137 -2.18 -40.81 9.31
N GLU A 138 -1.33 -39.90 8.80
CA GLU A 138 -0.50 -39.06 9.69
C GLU A 138 -0.07 -37.72 9.03
N GLU A 139 -0.89 -37.16 8.14
CA GLU A 139 -0.52 -35.93 7.39
C GLU A 139 -0.89 -34.61 8.09
N TYR A 140 -1.42 -34.62 9.32
CA TYR A 140 -1.93 -33.41 9.99
C TYR A 140 -1.08 -32.89 11.18
N GLN A 141 0.18 -33.32 11.33
CA GLN A 141 1.02 -32.81 12.44
C GLN A 141 2.39 -32.22 12.03
N ILE A 142 2.77 -32.24 10.75
CA ILE A 142 4.12 -31.81 10.34
C ILE A 142 4.18 -30.32 9.92
N LEU A 143 3.04 -29.70 9.59
CA LEU A 143 2.95 -28.29 9.16
C LEU A 143 3.09 -27.25 10.29
N GLY A 144 3.15 -27.67 11.56
CA GLY A 144 3.17 -26.73 12.71
C GLY A 144 4.55 -26.37 13.26
N ARG A 145 5.66 -26.88 12.70
CA ARG A 145 6.97 -26.87 13.40
C ARG A 145 8.05 -25.99 12.77
N THR A 146 7.91 -25.56 11.52
CA THR A 146 8.90 -24.75 10.79
C THR A 146 8.55 -23.26 10.72
N ALA A 147 7.29 -22.89 10.94
CA ALA A 147 6.84 -21.49 11.01
C ALA A 147 7.10 -20.83 12.39
N SER A 148 7.49 -21.63 13.40
CA SER A 148 7.50 -21.20 14.80
C SER A 148 8.54 -20.14 15.14
N CYS A 149 9.64 -20.01 14.38
CA CYS A 149 10.70 -19.05 14.73
C CYS A 149 10.37 -17.62 14.27
N SER A 150 9.93 -17.45 13.01
CA SER A 150 9.59 -16.14 12.47
C SER A 150 8.27 -15.59 13.03
N GLU A 151 7.25 -16.45 13.18
CA GLU A 151 5.96 -16.04 13.76
C GLU A 151 6.12 -15.61 15.23
N GLN A 152 7.03 -16.25 15.96
CA GLN A 152 7.30 -15.89 17.34
C GLN A 152 8.01 -14.54 17.44
N GLU A 153 8.94 -14.22 16.54
CA GLU A 153 9.56 -12.89 16.46
C GLU A 153 8.54 -11.81 16.08
N GLU A 154 7.67 -12.07 15.12
CA GLU A 154 6.58 -11.16 14.75
C GLU A 154 5.63 -10.92 15.93
N TRP A 155 5.27 -11.98 16.66
CA TRP A 155 4.44 -11.86 17.85
C TRP A 155 5.10 -11.04 18.95
N GLN A 156 6.40 -11.23 19.23
CA GLN A 156 7.13 -10.39 20.20
C GLN A 156 7.12 -8.92 19.77
N ASN A 157 7.30 -8.65 18.48
CA ASN A 157 7.25 -7.29 17.92
C ASN A 157 5.85 -6.65 17.99
N ILE A 158 4.77 -7.42 17.93
CA ILE A 158 3.40 -6.91 18.07
C ILE A 158 3.04 -6.73 19.55
N LYS A 159 3.53 -7.62 20.42
CA LYS A 159 3.23 -7.63 21.86
C LYS A 159 3.58 -6.30 22.55
N GLN A 160 4.62 -5.60 22.11
CA GLN A 160 5.00 -4.29 22.64
C GLN A 160 3.94 -3.19 22.41
N TYR A 161 3.05 -3.37 21.42
CA TYR A 161 1.98 -2.43 21.08
C TYR A 161 0.61 -2.84 21.65
N LEU A 162 0.49 -4.03 22.26
CA LEU A 162 -0.73 -4.43 22.97
C LEU A 162 -0.98 -3.47 24.14
N GLY A 163 -2.16 -2.85 24.15
CA GLY A 163 -2.55 -1.88 25.19
C GLY A 163 -2.13 -0.43 24.93
N ALA A 164 -1.36 -0.16 23.87
CA ALA A 164 -1.02 1.21 23.47
C ALA A 164 -2.27 2.05 23.21
N SER A 165 -3.38 1.45 22.75
CA SER A 165 -4.63 2.14 22.46
C SER A 165 -5.62 2.20 23.65
N ASP A 166 -5.31 1.59 24.79
CA ASP A 166 -6.29 1.43 25.88
C ASP A 166 -6.59 2.76 26.60
N HIS A 167 -5.58 3.64 26.69
CA HIS A 167 -5.73 4.98 27.26
C HIS A 167 -6.51 5.96 26.35
N LEU A 168 -6.70 5.62 25.08
CA LEU A 168 -7.49 6.41 24.11
C LEU A 168 -8.98 6.07 24.19
N LYS A 169 -9.33 4.96 24.84
CA LYS A 169 -10.73 4.61 25.13
C LYS A 169 -11.15 5.51 26.29
N GLY A 170 -11.81 6.62 25.95
CA GLY A 170 -12.44 7.46 26.95
C GLY A 170 -13.41 6.63 27.81
N THR A 171 -13.69 7.09 29.02
CA THR A 171 -14.82 6.54 29.78
C THR A 171 -16.06 6.78 28.94
N ASP A 172 -16.74 5.70 28.51
CA ASP A 172 -17.94 5.80 27.68
C ASP A 172 -19.03 6.57 28.44
N LEU A 173 -19.10 7.89 28.20
CA LEU A 173 -20.09 8.79 28.76
C LEU A 173 -21.41 8.64 27.99
N GLY A 174 -22.04 7.46 28.09
CA GLY A 174 -23.45 7.31 27.79
C GLY A 174 -23.83 6.16 26.86
N LYS A 175 -24.98 5.57 27.23
CA LYS A 175 -25.84 4.63 26.49
C LYS A 175 -25.05 3.58 25.69
N HIS A 176 -24.79 2.46 26.34
CA HIS A 176 -24.34 1.25 25.66
C HIS A 176 -25.27 0.95 24.49
N ALA A 177 -24.66 0.59 23.35
CA ALA A 177 -25.38 0.03 22.23
C ALA A 177 -26.26 -1.15 22.73
N PRO A 178 -27.41 -1.40 22.07
CA PRO A 178 -28.21 -2.57 22.41
C PRO A 178 -27.32 -3.83 22.38
N LYS A 179 -27.48 -4.69 23.40
CA LYS A 179 -26.66 -5.89 23.57
C LYS A 179 -26.65 -6.70 22.28
N THR A 180 -25.46 -7.10 21.84
CA THR A 180 -25.33 -8.00 20.69
C THR A 180 -25.67 -9.43 21.12
N LYS A 181 -26.08 -10.30 20.18
CA LYS A 181 -26.45 -11.70 20.49
C LYS A 181 -25.32 -12.51 21.15
N LEU A 182 -24.06 -12.06 21.02
CA LEU A 182 -22.89 -12.69 21.65
C LEU A 182 -22.73 -12.28 23.13
N GLU A 183 -23.41 -11.22 23.57
CA GLU A 183 -23.36 -10.64 24.91
C GLU A 183 -24.55 -11.07 25.78
N ASP A 184 -25.36 -12.02 25.28
CA ASP A 184 -26.50 -12.62 25.97
C ASP A 184 -26.10 -13.66 27.04
N ILE A 185 -24.89 -13.53 27.59
CA ILE A 185 -24.36 -14.40 28.66
C ILE A 185 -25.27 -14.36 29.89
N ASP A 186 -25.80 -13.17 30.22
CA ASP A 186 -26.74 -12.99 31.33
C ASP A 186 -28.03 -13.80 31.17
N LEU A 187 -28.50 -14.01 29.93
CA LEU A 187 -29.71 -14.78 29.66
C LEU A 187 -29.47 -16.27 29.91
N CYS A 188 -28.35 -16.80 29.42
CA CYS A 188 -27.94 -18.19 29.65
C CYS A 188 -27.75 -18.48 31.15
N VAL A 189 -27.12 -17.56 31.90
CA VAL A 189 -26.94 -17.71 33.36
C VAL A 189 -28.28 -17.71 34.09
N LYS A 190 -29.24 -16.86 33.69
CA LYS A 190 -30.59 -16.84 34.27
C LYS A 190 -31.38 -18.11 33.95
N GLN A 191 -31.16 -18.71 32.78
CA GLN A 191 -31.78 -19.95 32.36
C GLN A 191 -31.13 -21.19 33.01
N GLY A 192 -29.91 -21.06 33.54
CA GLY A 192 -29.15 -22.15 34.18
C GLY A 192 -28.26 -22.94 33.20
N ASP A 193 -28.15 -22.49 31.95
CA ASP A 193 -27.38 -23.17 30.90
C ASP A 193 -25.90 -22.70 30.89
N PHE A 194 -25.15 -23.11 31.90
CA PHE A 194 -23.76 -22.67 32.11
C PHE A 194 -22.80 -23.04 30.98
N GLU A 195 -22.97 -24.20 30.35
CA GLU A 195 -22.10 -24.65 29.26
C GLU A 195 -22.20 -23.71 28.04
N THR A 196 -23.40 -23.17 27.78
CA THR A 196 -23.58 -22.22 26.67
C THR A 196 -23.02 -20.85 27.02
N ALA A 197 -23.16 -20.42 28.28
CA ALA A 197 -22.59 -19.17 28.78
C ALA A 197 -21.06 -19.16 28.68
N GLU A 198 -20.39 -20.26 29.04
CA GLU A 198 -18.93 -20.43 28.92
C GLU A 198 -18.48 -20.29 27.46
N LYS A 199 -19.13 -21.01 26.53
CA LYS A 199 -18.83 -20.92 25.09
C LYS A 199 -19.02 -19.50 24.54
N LEU A 200 -20.02 -18.75 25.03
CA LEU A 200 -20.22 -17.36 24.63
C LEU A 200 -19.14 -16.45 25.21
N SER A 201 -18.73 -16.67 26.47
CA SER A 201 -17.63 -15.95 27.11
C SER A 201 -16.31 -16.13 26.36
N ASP A 202 -15.93 -17.35 26.01
CA ASP A 202 -14.71 -17.63 25.25
C ASP A 202 -14.71 -16.94 23.87
N LYS A 203 -15.86 -16.97 23.19
CA LYS A 203 -16.03 -16.26 21.90
C LYS A 203 -15.88 -14.75 22.06
N LEU A 204 -16.47 -14.18 23.10
CA LEU A 204 -16.35 -12.76 23.40
C LEU A 204 -14.90 -12.40 23.71
N ALA A 205 -14.22 -13.19 24.55
CA ALA A 205 -12.81 -13.01 24.88
C ALA A 205 -11.92 -13.06 23.63
N ASN A 206 -12.14 -14.04 22.74
CA ASN A 206 -11.41 -14.16 21.48
C ASN A 206 -11.66 -12.97 20.55
N ARG A 207 -12.91 -12.47 20.46
CA ARG A 207 -13.25 -11.28 19.67
C ARG A 207 -12.52 -10.04 20.19
N GLU A 208 -12.63 -9.78 21.50
CA GLU A 208 -11.99 -8.63 22.13
C GLU A 208 -10.46 -8.72 22.05
N PHE A 209 -9.89 -9.92 22.15
CA PHE A 209 -8.46 -10.17 21.95
C PHE A 209 -8.04 -9.93 20.50
N GLY A 210 -8.81 -10.42 19.52
CA GLY A 210 -8.58 -10.16 18.10
C GLY A 210 -8.59 -8.67 17.76
N LYS A 211 -9.52 -7.91 18.35
CA LYS A 211 -9.55 -6.44 18.23
C LYS A 211 -8.27 -5.79 18.78
N LYS A 212 -7.80 -6.22 19.96
CA LYS A 212 -6.53 -5.74 20.54
C LYS A 212 -5.33 -6.04 19.63
N ILE A 213 -5.31 -7.20 18.97
CA ILE A 213 -4.26 -7.54 17.99
C ILE A 213 -4.33 -6.62 16.78
N ALA A 214 -5.51 -6.40 16.21
CA ALA A 214 -5.70 -5.51 15.07
C ALA A 214 -5.24 -4.07 15.41
N ASP A 215 -5.67 -3.54 16.55
CA ASP A 215 -5.26 -2.23 17.04
C ASP A 215 -3.73 -2.13 17.21
N ALA A 216 -3.08 -3.19 17.72
CA ALA A 216 -1.63 -3.25 17.90
C ALA A 216 -0.88 -3.28 16.55
N ILE A 217 -1.40 -4.01 15.55
CA ILE A 217 -0.83 -4.04 14.20
C ILE A 217 -0.94 -2.65 13.55
N ASP A 218 -2.08 -1.98 13.71
CA ASP A 218 -2.27 -0.63 13.16
C ASP A 218 -1.36 0.39 13.84
N ALA A 219 -1.17 0.29 15.16
CA ALA A 219 -0.20 1.10 15.89
C ALA A 219 1.24 0.86 15.40
N LYS A 220 1.62 -0.40 15.16
CA LYS A 220 2.94 -0.74 14.58
C LYS A 220 3.13 -0.08 13.21
N LYS A 221 2.16 -0.25 12.30
CA LYS A 221 2.20 0.35 10.96
C LYS A 221 2.30 1.87 11.02
N PHE A 222 1.60 2.51 11.96
CA PHE A 222 1.66 3.95 12.15
C PHE A 222 3.06 4.41 12.59
N VAL A 223 3.72 3.68 13.50
CA VAL A 223 5.09 3.99 13.94
C VAL A 223 6.09 3.83 12.80
N GLU A 224 5.96 2.77 12.00
CA GLU A 224 6.79 2.54 10.81
C GLU A 224 6.59 3.66 9.77
N ALA A 225 5.34 3.97 9.43
CA ALA A 225 5.02 5.06 8.51
C ALA A 225 5.50 6.43 9.01
N LYS A 226 5.47 6.67 10.33
CA LYS A 226 5.99 7.90 10.93
C LYS A 226 7.52 7.99 10.78
N LYS A 227 8.25 6.90 11.03
CA LYS A 227 9.71 6.83 10.85
C LYS A 227 10.10 7.04 9.39
N GLU A 228 9.44 6.36 8.45
CA GLU A 228 9.66 6.54 7.01
C GLU A 228 9.32 7.98 6.55
N GLY A 229 8.26 8.56 7.09
CA GLY A 229 7.88 9.95 6.87
C GLY A 229 8.96 10.93 7.34
N GLU A 230 9.54 10.69 8.52
CA GLU A 230 10.65 11.49 9.06
C GLU A 230 11.94 11.31 8.25
N GLU A 231 12.31 10.09 7.87
CA GLU A 231 13.49 9.80 7.03
C GLU A 231 13.36 10.41 5.63
N SER A 232 12.18 10.28 5.01
CA SER A 232 11.88 10.92 3.73
C SER A 232 11.82 12.45 3.87
N ALA A 233 11.40 13.00 5.01
CA ALA A 233 11.44 14.44 5.26
C ALA A 233 12.89 14.91 5.44
N VAL A 234 13.74 14.17 6.14
CA VAL A 234 15.17 14.47 6.32
C VAL A 234 15.91 14.45 4.99
N SER A 235 15.65 13.47 4.13
CA SER A 235 16.23 13.43 2.77
C SER A 235 15.67 14.51 1.84
N ARG A 236 14.39 14.90 1.99
CA ARG A 236 13.77 16.01 1.25
C ARG A 236 14.17 17.39 1.75
N LYS A 237 14.66 17.54 2.99
CA LYS A 237 15.23 18.80 3.49
C LYS A 237 16.43 19.15 2.62
N LYS A 238 16.19 19.99 1.62
CA LYS A 238 17.22 20.48 0.71
C LYS A 238 18.35 21.10 1.53
N LYS A 239 19.59 20.77 1.18
CA LYS A 239 20.77 21.47 1.74
C LYS A 239 20.52 22.96 1.59
N LYS A 240 20.60 23.71 2.69
CA LYS A 240 20.39 25.15 2.71
C LYS A 240 21.44 25.75 1.77
N LEU A 241 21.07 26.07 0.53
CA LEU A 241 22.00 26.68 -0.42
C LEU A 241 22.50 27.96 0.23
N HIS A 242 23.81 28.18 0.20
CA HIS A 242 24.44 29.34 0.80
C HIS A 242 24.28 30.56 -0.13
N TRP A 243 23.05 30.87 -0.53
CA TRP A 243 22.69 32.11 -1.25
C TRP A 243 22.50 33.28 -0.27
N VAL A 244 23.30 33.31 0.80
CA VAL A 244 23.40 34.53 1.60
C VAL A 244 24.04 35.60 0.73
N PHE A 245 23.43 36.79 0.78
CA PHE A 245 24.03 38.02 0.29
C PHE A 245 25.42 38.14 0.89
N GLN A 246 26.47 37.87 0.09
CA GLN A 246 27.81 38.28 0.48
C GLN A 246 27.83 39.80 0.39
N PRO A 247 28.03 40.54 1.49
CA PRO A 247 28.22 41.97 1.41
C PRO A 247 29.46 42.21 0.54
N LYS A 248 29.24 42.67 -0.70
CA LYS A 248 30.32 43.10 -1.59
C LYS A 248 31.14 44.12 -0.83
N GLN A 249 32.44 43.90 -0.76
CA GLN A 249 33.33 44.86 -0.15
C GLN A 249 33.25 46.18 -0.93
N LYS A 250 33.12 47.31 -0.22
CA LYS A 250 32.86 48.64 -0.79
C LYS A 250 33.85 49.11 -1.88
N TRP A 251 35.00 48.46 -2.01
CA TRP A 251 36.02 48.80 -3.02
C TRP A 251 35.72 48.26 -4.42
N GLU A 252 34.76 47.35 -4.60
CA GLU A 252 34.37 46.84 -5.94
C GLU A 252 33.26 47.66 -6.62
N THR A 253 32.63 48.60 -5.92
CA THR A 253 31.53 49.44 -6.47
C THR A 253 32.01 50.81 -6.92
N LYS A 254 33.29 51.14 -6.71
CA LYS A 254 33.87 52.41 -7.15
C LYS A 254 34.62 52.20 -8.47
N SER A 255 33.85 52.29 -9.56
CA SER A 255 34.26 52.71 -10.90
C SER A 255 35.42 51.97 -11.56
N ASN A 256 35.11 51.30 -12.67
CA ASN A 256 35.94 51.46 -13.86
C ASN A 256 36.07 52.96 -14.12
N MET A 257 37.27 53.51 -13.96
CA MET A 257 37.69 54.80 -14.48
C MET A 257 39.09 54.62 -15.05
#